data_AF-Q64AK9-F1
#
_entry.id   AF-Q64AK9-F1
#
_cell.length_a   1.000
_cell.length_b   1.000
_cell.length_c   1.000
_cell.angle_alpha   90.00
_cell.angle_beta   90.00
_cell.angle_gamma   90.00
#
_symmetry.space_group_name_H-M   'P 1'
#
loop_
_entity.id
_entity.type
_entity.pdbx_description
1 polymer ?
#
loop_
_entity_poly.entity_id
_entity_poly.type
_entity_poly.pdbx_seq_one_letter_code
_entity_poly.pdbx_strand_id
1 'polypeptide(L)'
;MIPSAIERGHVIEAMQEIDSDGVPSSRCSKKFLIEFEGRQYPPKYVVSLANKFANGEELDPSVFNGGQETNDFLKGLGFTIVASSEPEPIPPVEPLQNRHNERCPDCKNVVERMLKKIYGDVKPNYRFNIGTNPENFRDTPHYEDLKRIFTNLQNYRGNKNFVYTPTLPNCDYFVPDPGFVVEFDESQHFTIPRKISLLSYPYKSESGFSLGRWAFICDKTRAKDNHPYYRDEQRAWYDTLRDFLPELTGNFKPTVRIYSKGIQWCSLDPNDPDDVARFKNIIEGRRKDLNGWVATVVLQSDSDTDYSNDDRMKELISIVDRIAKETSGDGVILFPGGWFCTKKEKPSTIYDWVESQIKGILEKIKPHIFVCIGIDGSTEAECGNTQIGLAVDKGGIKAMGRKFHPAPQERGHVELAPNYLSEEDGESRIFELNGVKYFMCVCYDTYGIRHLDPPNPGVDVVLNLVHCFYPQGEGPSGDPYFARHGFAGASKQWGCPVFGTAAFFNRSISDNWPTGVYWNQDDKSTRNWSYAYNPVKSEVEFRMSTENHIKEGLALIRIYDLETMCKR
;
A
#
# COMPACT_ATOMS: atom_id res chain seq x y z
N MET A 1 16.79 27.98 16.23
CA MET A 1 17.19 27.12 17.35
C MET A 1 16.50 25.78 17.18
N ILE A 2 17.19 24.68 17.47
CA ILE A 2 16.62 23.33 17.34
C ILE A 2 15.51 23.13 18.39
N PRO A 3 14.29 22.71 18.02
CA PRO A 3 13.19 22.48 18.96
C PRO A 3 13.50 21.39 19.98
N SER A 4 13.17 21.62 21.26
CA SER A 4 13.40 20.68 22.35
C SER A 4 12.50 19.44 22.31
N ALA A 5 11.43 19.47 21.51
CA ALA A 5 10.53 18.32 21.29
C ALA A 5 11.18 17.20 20.45
N ILE A 6 12.33 17.45 19.82
CA ILE A 6 13.06 16.41 19.09
C ILE A 6 13.80 15.51 20.09
N GLU A 7 13.32 14.28 20.24
CA GLU A 7 13.93 13.26 21.06
C GLU A 7 14.77 12.26 20.25
N ARG A 8 15.48 11.38 20.95
CA ARG A 8 16.35 10.36 20.36
C ARG A 8 15.61 9.47 19.35
N GLY A 9 14.35 9.12 19.62
CA GLY A 9 13.51 8.32 18.72
C GLY A 9 13.33 8.99 17.35
N HIS A 10 12.99 10.27 17.33
CA HIS A 10 12.80 11.05 16.11
C HIS A 10 14.07 11.14 15.26
N VAL A 11 15.25 11.18 15.90
CA VAL A 11 16.55 11.17 15.21
C VAL A 11 16.80 9.83 14.51
N ILE A 12 16.40 8.71 15.13
CA ILE A 12 16.50 7.38 14.51
C ILE A 12 15.51 7.26 13.35
N GLU A 13 14.27 7.76 13.49
CA GLU A 13 13.30 7.80 12.37
C GLU A 13 13.85 8.59 11.18
N ALA A 14 14.52 9.72 11.44
CA ALA A 14 15.17 10.51 10.40
C ALA A 14 16.28 9.74 9.69
N MET A 15 17.10 8.96 10.41
CA MET A 15 18.13 8.10 9.81
C MET A 15 17.53 6.98 8.97
N GLN A 16 16.46 6.34 9.43
CA GLN A 16 15.75 5.32 8.65
C GLN A 16 15.14 5.90 7.36
N GLU A 17 14.59 7.12 7.43
CA GLU A 17 14.12 7.81 6.22
C GLU A 17 15.29 8.10 5.26
N ILE A 18 16.47 8.44 5.77
CA ILE A 18 17.68 8.62 4.95
C ILE A 18 18.13 7.30 4.32
N ASP A 19 18.07 6.18 5.04
CA ASP A 19 18.43 4.87 4.51
C ASP A 19 17.54 4.46 3.33
N SER A 20 16.24 4.81 3.38
CA SER A 20 15.29 4.46 2.33
C SER A 20 15.30 5.43 1.14
N ASP A 21 15.38 6.73 1.39
CA ASP A 21 15.17 7.77 0.37
C ASP A 21 16.47 8.51 -0.02
N GLY A 22 17.59 8.18 0.63
CA GLY A 22 18.89 8.80 0.43
C GLY A 22 19.00 10.23 0.98
N VAL A 23 20.21 10.76 0.85
CA VAL A 23 20.55 12.15 1.17
C VAL A 23 20.57 12.99 -0.12
N PRO A 24 19.77 14.06 -0.23
CA PRO A 24 19.89 14.98 -1.35
C PRO A 24 21.28 15.62 -1.37
N SER A 25 21.86 15.82 -2.57
CA SER A 25 23.22 16.36 -2.72
C SER A 25 23.45 17.71 -2.01
N SER A 26 22.42 18.56 -1.93
CA SER A 26 22.44 19.83 -1.20
C SER A 26 22.43 19.69 0.33
N ARG A 27 22.15 18.48 0.85
CA ARG A 27 21.99 18.16 2.27
C ARG A 27 23.14 17.30 2.82
N CYS A 28 24.10 16.93 1.97
CA CYS A 28 25.31 16.22 2.39
C CYS A 28 26.14 17.05 3.39
N SER A 29 26.69 16.39 4.40
CA SER A 29 27.57 17.04 5.36
C SER A 29 28.99 17.15 4.82
N LYS A 30 29.67 18.26 5.14
CA LYS A 30 31.05 18.53 4.69
C LYS A 30 32.11 18.28 5.76
N LYS A 31 31.72 18.14 7.04
CA LYS A 31 32.65 18.21 8.18
C LYS A 31 32.38 17.17 9.27
N PHE A 32 31.12 16.89 9.55
CA PHE A 32 30.73 16.03 10.66
C PHE A 32 29.71 15.00 10.21
N LEU A 33 29.81 13.79 10.72
CA LEU A 33 28.85 12.72 10.46
C LEU A 33 28.38 12.15 11.79
N ILE A 34 27.13 11.72 11.84
CA ILE A 34 26.63 10.87 12.92
C ILE A 34 26.99 9.44 12.57
N GLU A 35 27.67 8.74 13.46
CA GLU A 35 27.89 7.30 13.32
C GLU A 35 26.82 6.56 14.12
N PHE A 36 26.05 5.71 13.43
CA PHE A 36 24.99 4.93 14.04
C PHE A 36 24.85 3.59 13.31
N GLU A 37 24.97 2.47 14.05
CA GLU A 37 24.82 1.10 13.52
C GLU A 37 25.71 0.81 12.28
N GLY A 38 26.95 1.33 12.30
CA GLY A 38 27.92 1.14 11.20
C GLY A 38 27.65 1.99 9.96
N ARG A 39 26.67 2.90 10.01
CA ARG A 39 26.35 3.87 8.94
C ARG A 39 26.64 5.30 9.38
N GLN A 40 26.79 6.18 8.39
CA GLN A 40 27.12 7.58 8.59
C GLN A 40 26.07 8.52 8.02
N TYR A 41 25.61 9.48 8.84
CA TYR A 41 24.50 10.37 8.47
C TYR A 41 24.87 11.86 8.60
N PRO A 42 24.37 12.72 7.70
CA PRO A 42 24.58 14.17 7.76
C PRO A 42 23.82 14.82 8.95
N PRO A 43 24.50 15.37 9.97
CA PRO A 43 23.88 15.81 11.22
C PRO A 43 22.76 16.84 11.02
N LYS A 44 23.02 17.85 10.19
CA LYS A 44 22.06 18.93 9.95
C LYS A 44 20.80 18.44 9.24
N TYR A 45 20.95 17.49 8.32
CA TYR A 45 19.80 16.95 7.60
C TYR A 45 19.00 16.00 8.49
N VAL A 46 19.67 15.21 9.32
CA VAL A 46 19.03 14.35 10.32
C VAL A 46 18.18 15.18 11.28
N VAL A 47 18.68 16.28 11.84
CA VAL A 47 17.88 17.14 12.73
C VAL A 47 16.68 17.75 12.00
N SER A 48 16.87 18.15 10.74
CA SER A 48 15.81 18.71 9.92
C SER A 48 14.66 17.72 9.72
N LEU A 49 15.00 16.47 9.38
CA LEU A 49 14.04 15.37 9.27
C LEU A 49 13.49 14.94 10.64
N ALA A 50 14.27 14.98 11.72
CA ALA A 50 13.77 14.57 13.04
C ALA A 50 12.62 15.47 13.51
N ASN A 51 12.65 16.76 13.15
CA ASN A 51 11.55 17.67 13.42
C ASN A 51 10.25 17.28 12.72
N LYS A 52 10.35 16.61 11.57
CA LYS A 52 9.21 16.10 10.81
C LYS A 52 8.40 15.12 11.67
N PHE A 53 9.11 14.20 12.32
CA PHE A 53 8.52 13.20 13.19
C PHE A 53 8.05 13.80 14.52
N ALA A 54 8.82 14.74 15.07
CA ALA A 54 8.49 15.39 16.35
C ALA A 54 7.28 16.34 16.26
N ASN A 55 7.24 17.19 15.22
CA ASN A 55 6.40 18.40 15.19
C ASN A 55 5.46 18.48 13.99
N GLY A 56 5.46 17.50 13.09
CA GLY A 56 4.54 17.53 11.95
C GLY A 56 5.15 18.10 10.67
N GLU A 57 6.36 18.66 10.68
CA GLU A 57 6.99 19.31 9.52
C GLU A 57 8.52 19.27 9.53
N GLU A 58 9.16 19.21 8.37
CA GLU A 58 10.63 19.28 8.28
C GLU A 58 11.13 20.66 8.73
N LEU A 59 12.11 20.70 9.64
CA LEU A 59 12.63 21.97 10.14
C LEU A 59 13.46 22.65 9.06
N ASP A 60 13.09 23.86 8.66
CA ASP A 60 13.82 24.62 7.66
C ASP A 60 15.32 24.72 8.05
N PRO A 61 16.26 24.25 7.23
CA PRO A 61 17.68 24.35 7.53
C PRO A 61 18.20 25.78 7.69
N SER A 62 17.46 26.81 7.25
CA SER A 62 17.81 28.20 7.45
C SER A 62 17.62 28.67 8.90
N VAL A 63 16.76 28.01 9.69
CA VAL A 63 16.39 28.45 11.04
C VAL A 63 17.26 27.90 12.18
N PHE A 64 18.26 27.08 11.83
CA PHE A 64 19.26 26.56 12.78
C PHE A 64 20.62 26.32 12.10
N ASN A 65 21.69 26.37 12.88
CA ASN A 65 23.05 26.25 12.37
C ASN A 65 23.52 24.78 12.39
N GLY A 66 24.26 24.41 11.35
CA GLY A 66 25.06 23.19 11.36
C GLY A 66 26.32 23.35 12.20
N GLY A 67 27.08 22.27 12.37
CA GLY A 67 28.30 22.30 13.19
C GLY A 67 27.97 22.23 14.67
N GLN A 68 28.52 23.15 15.48
CA GLN A 68 28.46 23.06 16.95
C GLN A 68 27.02 22.92 17.49
N GLU A 69 26.09 23.78 17.06
CA GLU A 69 24.68 23.75 17.53
C GLU A 69 24.03 22.37 17.29
N THR A 70 24.11 21.86 16.05
CA THR A 70 23.52 20.56 15.70
C THR A 70 24.27 19.40 16.39
N ASN A 71 25.60 19.45 16.44
CA ASN A 71 26.40 18.36 16.98
C ASN A 71 26.21 18.23 18.50
N ASP A 72 26.15 19.34 19.24
CA ASP A 72 25.93 19.32 20.68
C ASP A 72 24.54 18.83 21.03
N PHE A 73 23.54 19.26 20.26
CA PHE A 73 22.18 18.76 20.38
C PHE A 73 22.11 17.23 20.22
N LEU A 74 22.71 16.69 19.16
CA LEU A 74 22.71 15.24 18.88
C LEU A 74 23.53 14.45 19.92
N LYS A 75 24.65 14.99 20.40
CA LYS A 75 25.41 14.39 21.52
C LYS A 75 24.58 14.35 22.80
N GLY A 76 23.79 15.38 23.06
CA GLY A 76 22.85 15.43 24.19
C GLY A 76 21.80 14.32 24.13
N LEU A 77 21.44 13.86 22.93
CA LEU A 77 20.57 12.71 22.69
C LEU A 77 21.32 11.36 22.63
N GLY A 78 22.62 11.35 22.92
CA GLY A 78 23.45 10.13 23.00
C GLY A 78 24.02 9.64 21.66
N PHE A 79 24.06 10.47 20.61
CA PHE A 79 24.66 10.09 19.34
C PHE A 79 26.16 10.44 19.24
N THR A 80 26.91 9.56 18.58
CA THR A 80 28.33 9.76 18.31
C THR A 80 28.53 10.61 17.06
N ILE A 81 29.25 11.73 17.21
CA ILE A 81 29.62 12.61 16.10
C ILE A 81 31.10 12.45 15.78
N VAL A 82 31.40 12.09 14.54
CA VAL A 82 32.77 11.95 14.04
C VAL A 82 33.12 13.09 13.07
N ALA A 83 34.37 13.53 13.10
CA ALA A 83 34.90 14.45 12.10
C ALA A 83 35.18 13.65 10.81
N SER A 84 34.70 14.14 9.67
CA SER A 84 34.96 13.48 8.39
C SER A 84 36.42 13.73 7.99
N SER A 85 37.24 12.68 8.05
CA SER A 85 38.53 12.60 7.38
C SER A 85 38.29 12.02 5.99
N GLU A 86 38.00 12.93 5.05
CA GLU A 86 37.44 12.67 3.72
C GLU A 86 36.04 12.03 3.73
N PRO A 87 35.16 12.40 2.78
CA PRO A 87 33.84 11.81 2.69
C PRO A 87 33.97 10.49 1.91
N GLU A 88 33.80 9.35 2.58
CA GLU A 88 33.02 8.28 1.95
C GLU A 88 31.56 8.54 2.30
N PRO A 89 30.83 9.34 1.49
CA PRO A 89 29.39 9.34 1.63
C PRO A 89 28.92 7.90 1.36
N ILE A 90 27.85 7.47 2.04
CA ILE A 90 26.99 6.44 1.48
C ILE A 90 26.82 6.84 0.01
N PRO A 91 27.21 5.99 -0.97
CA PRO A 91 27.19 6.40 -2.35
C PRO A 91 25.81 7.01 -2.59
N PRO A 92 25.72 8.13 -3.32
CA PRO A 92 24.45 8.47 -3.93
C PRO A 92 23.93 7.15 -4.49
N VAL A 93 22.64 6.87 -4.38
CA VAL A 93 22.05 6.00 -5.40
C VAL A 93 22.27 6.78 -6.69
N GLU A 94 23.47 6.66 -7.27
CA GLU A 94 23.75 7.03 -8.62
C GLU A 94 22.77 6.15 -9.35
N PRO A 95 21.77 6.74 -10.03
CA PRO A 95 21.03 5.94 -10.97
C PRO A 95 22.12 5.37 -11.88
N LEU A 96 22.15 4.05 -12.01
CA LEU A 96 22.80 3.39 -13.13
C LEU A 96 22.21 4.03 -14.40
N GLN A 97 22.77 5.17 -14.80
CA GLN A 97 22.39 5.93 -15.97
C GLN A 97 23.04 5.25 -17.16
N ASN A 98 22.65 4.01 -17.42
CA ASN A 98 22.18 3.76 -18.77
C ASN A 98 20.97 4.67 -18.94
N ARG A 99 20.96 5.50 -19.99
CA ARG A 99 19.89 6.47 -20.26
C ARG A 99 18.56 5.73 -20.44
N HIS A 100 17.92 5.36 -19.35
CA HIS A 100 16.62 4.74 -19.33
C HIS A 100 15.59 5.82 -19.66
N ASN A 101 14.86 5.59 -20.73
CA ASN A 101 13.69 6.37 -21.10
C ASN A 101 12.55 5.40 -21.43
N GLU A 102 11.36 5.94 -21.69
CA GLU A 102 10.16 5.13 -21.96
C GLU A 102 10.28 4.19 -23.18
N ARG A 103 11.25 4.42 -24.07
CA ARG A 103 11.53 3.60 -25.26
C ARG A 103 12.73 2.67 -25.05
N CYS A 104 13.13 2.44 -23.80
CA CYS A 104 14.22 1.53 -23.47
C CYS A 104 13.88 0.11 -23.97
N PRO A 105 14.61 -0.43 -24.97
CA PRO A 105 14.32 -1.76 -25.50
C PRO A 105 14.54 -2.84 -24.45
N ASP A 106 15.49 -2.63 -23.54
CA ASP A 106 15.82 -3.58 -22.48
C ASP A 106 14.64 -3.77 -21.52
N CYS A 107 13.80 -2.76 -21.30
CA CYS A 107 12.60 -2.91 -20.46
C CYS A 107 11.62 -3.93 -21.05
N LYS A 108 11.33 -3.82 -22.35
CA LYS A 108 10.48 -4.78 -23.05
C LYS A 108 11.11 -6.19 -23.03
N ASN A 109 12.41 -6.29 -23.29
CA ASN A 109 13.13 -7.55 -23.23
C ASN A 109 13.09 -8.20 -21.83
N VAL A 110 13.23 -7.41 -20.75
CA VAL A 110 13.18 -7.93 -19.37
C VAL A 110 11.78 -8.39 -19.03
N VAL A 111 10.74 -7.61 -19.38
CA VAL A 111 9.33 -8.01 -19.22
C VAL A 111 9.06 -9.34 -19.93
N GLU A 112 9.49 -9.51 -21.17
CA GLU A 112 9.32 -10.76 -21.91
C GLU A 112 9.99 -11.94 -21.20
N ARG A 113 11.24 -11.77 -20.75
CA ARG A 113 11.98 -12.81 -20.03
C ARG A 113 11.33 -13.17 -18.69
N MET A 114 10.84 -12.18 -17.95
CA MET A 114 10.10 -12.38 -16.71
C MET A 114 8.80 -13.16 -16.94
N LEU A 115 8.01 -12.76 -17.94
CA LEU A 115 6.79 -13.49 -18.33
C LEU A 115 7.10 -14.94 -18.71
N LYS A 116 8.17 -15.18 -19.48
CA LYS A 116 8.63 -16.53 -19.83
C LYS A 116 9.06 -17.34 -18.62
N LYS A 117 9.74 -16.71 -17.66
CA LYS A 117 10.16 -17.35 -16.41
C LYS A 117 8.97 -17.81 -15.57
N ILE A 118 7.89 -17.05 -15.56
CA ILE A 118 6.71 -17.29 -14.71
C ILE A 118 5.70 -18.22 -15.38
N TYR A 119 5.42 -18.01 -16.67
CA TYR A 119 4.31 -18.66 -17.39
C TYR A 119 4.78 -19.60 -18.51
N GLY A 120 6.08 -19.69 -18.78
CA GLY A 120 6.62 -20.51 -19.86
C GLY A 120 6.51 -19.83 -21.22
N ASP A 121 5.49 -20.18 -22.01
CA ASP A 121 5.34 -19.65 -23.37
C ASP A 121 4.84 -18.20 -23.39
N VAL A 122 5.48 -17.36 -24.22
CA VAL A 122 5.11 -15.95 -24.41
C VAL A 122 5.33 -15.59 -25.86
N LYS A 123 4.29 -15.02 -26.48
CA LYS A 123 4.29 -14.61 -27.88
C LYS A 123 4.36 -13.07 -27.95
N PRO A 124 5.55 -12.48 -28.20
CA PRO A 124 5.66 -11.04 -28.38
C PRO A 124 5.07 -10.58 -29.71
N ASN A 125 4.58 -9.34 -29.78
CA ASN A 125 3.98 -8.75 -30.98
C ASN A 125 2.87 -9.62 -31.59
N TYR A 126 2.03 -10.24 -30.75
CA TYR A 126 1.03 -11.21 -31.18
C TYR A 126 -0.19 -10.52 -31.79
N ARG A 127 -0.70 -11.06 -32.90
CA ARG A 127 -1.87 -10.51 -33.62
C ARG A 127 -3.08 -11.42 -33.44
N PHE A 128 -4.17 -10.84 -32.93
CA PHE A 128 -5.47 -11.51 -32.87
C PHE A 128 -6.25 -11.29 -34.16
N ASN A 129 -7.00 -12.31 -34.58
CA ASN A 129 -7.91 -12.19 -35.72
C ASN A 129 -9.29 -11.66 -35.28
N ILE A 130 -9.30 -10.45 -34.71
CA ILE A 130 -10.49 -9.75 -34.22
C ILE A 130 -10.75 -8.54 -35.10
N GLY A 131 -12.01 -8.33 -35.49
CA GLY A 131 -12.44 -7.15 -36.25
C GLY A 131 -12.27 -5.86 -35.46
N THR A 132 -12.24 -4.72 -36.14
CA THR A 132 -12.03 -3.40 -35.50
C THR A 132 -13.22 -2.46 -35.65
N ASN A 133 -14.20 -2.83 -36.47
CA ASN A 133 -15.41 -2.05 -36.64
C ASN A 133 -16.39 -2.38 -35.50
N PRO A 134 -17.03 -1.40 -34.85
CA PRO A 134 -18.06 -1.67 -33.83
C PRO A 134 -19.11 -2.69 -34.27
N GLU A 135 -19.48 -2.68 -35.55
CA GLU A 135 -20.48 -3.59 -36.12
C GLU A 135 -20.01 -5.06 -36.17
N ASN A 136 -18.72 -5.33 -35.99
CA ASN A 136 -18.20 -6.69 -35.84
C ASN A 136 -18.62 -7.33 -34.51
N PHE A 137 -19.14 -6.55 -33.56
CA PHE A 137 -19.46 -6.99 -32.21
C PHE A 137 -20.95 -7.00 -31.90
N ARG A 138 -21.84 -6.90 -32.90
CA ARG A 138 -23.31 -6.85 -32.70
C ARG A 138 -23.87 -7.97 -31.83
N ASP A 139 -23.28 -9.16 -31.95
CA ASP A 139 -23.73 -10.35 -31.26
C ASP A 139 -23.02 -10.57 -29.91
N THR A 140 -22.18 -9.63 -29.47
CA THR A 140 -21.49 -9.71 -28.17
C THR A 140 -22.24 -8.93 -27.08
N PRO A 141 -22.15 -9.35 -25.80
CA PRO A 141 -22.83 -8.67 -24.69
C PRO A 141 -22.47 -7.19 -24.52
N HIS A 142 -21.31 -6.77 -25.04
CA HIS A 142 -20.78 -5.40 -24.90
C HIS A 142 -20.93 -4.54 -26.16
N TYR A 143 -21.74 -4.95 -27.14
CA TYR A 143 -21.96 -4.14 -28.35
C TYR A 143 -22.32 -2.68 -28.04
N GLU A 144 -23.29 -2.46 -27.15
CA GLU A 144 -23.77 -1.11 -26.81
C GLU A 144 -22.71 -0.30 -26.04
N ASP A 145 -21.90 -0.95 -25.20
CA ASP A 145 -20.78 -0.30 -24.52
C ASP A 145 -19.70 0.14 -25.52
N LEU A 146 -19.28 -0.76 -26.41
CA LEU A 146 -18.28 -0.50 -27.44
C LEU A 146 -18.76 0.58 -28.42
N LYS A 147 -20.04 0.55 -28.81
CA LYS A 147 -20.66 1.58 -29.66
C LYS A 147 -20.70 2.93 -28.98
N ARG A 148 -21.02 2.99 -27.68
CA ARG A 148 -20.99 4.22 -26.88
C ARG A 148 -19.57 4.78 -26.79
N ILE A 149 -18.58 3.95 -26.47
CA ILE A 149 -17.17 4.34 -26.42
C ILE A 149 -16.72 4.89 -27.77
N PHE A 150 -17.01 4.18 -28.86
CA PHE A 150 -16.67 4.60 -30.22
C PHE A 150 -17.29 5.96 -30.58
N THR A 151 -18.56 6.16 -30.25
CA THR A 151 -19.28 7.42 -30.48
C THR A 151 -18.67 8.58 -29.67
N ASN A 152 -18.30 8.33 -28.41
CA ASN A 152 -17.64 9.32 -27.57
C ASN A 152 -16.28 9.75 -28.15
N LEU A 153 -15.50 8.80 -28.68
CA LEU A 153 -14.25 9.09 -29.38
C LEU A 153 -14.49 9.92 -30.65
N GLN A 154 -15.50 9.57 -31.46
CA GLN A 154 -15.88 10.35 -32.65
C GLN A 154 -16.28 11.79 -32.32
N ASN A 155 -16.97 12.00 -31.20
CA ASN A 155 -17.48 13.31 -30.81
C ASN A 155 -16.43 14.23 -30.19
N TYR A 156 -15.35 13.68 -29.61
CA TYR A 156 -14.32 14.48 -28.94
C TYR A 156 -13.73 15.58 -29.83
N ARG A 157 -13.33 15.22 -31.05
CA ARG A 157 -12.78 16.16 -32.05
C ARG A 157 -13.63 16.24 -33.33
N GLY A 158 -14.80 15.61 -33.33
CA GLY A 158 -15.69 15.53 -34.49
C GLY A 158 -15.18 14.61 -35.62
N ASN A 159 -14.10 13.86 -35.41
CA ASN A 159 -13.57 12.96 -36.41
C ASN A 159 -14.39 11.66 -36.48
N LYS A 160 -15.09 11.44 -37.59
CA LYS A 160 -15.90 10.23 -37.78
C LYS A 160 -15.09 9.00 -38.22
N ASN A 161 -13.88 9.20 -38.75
CA ASN A 161 -13.06 8.12 -39.33
C ASN A 161 -11.69 8.05 -38.64
N PHE A 162 -11.48 7.02 -37.81
CA PHE A 162 -10.18 6.73 -37.18
C PHE A 162 -9.80 5.24 -37.18
N VAL A 163 -10.63 4.38 -37.77
CA VAL A 163 -10.34 2.95 -37.94
C VAL A 163 -9.96 2.67 -39.39
N TYR A 164 -8.74 2.18 -39.61
CA TYR A 164 -8.19 1.99 -40.95
C TYR A 164 -7.61 0.59 -41.19
N THR A 165 -7.58 -0.27 -40.16
CA THR A 165 -7.14 -1.66 -40.29
C THR A 165 -8.31 -2.59 -40.02
N PRO A 166 -8.55 -3.62 -40.85
CA PRO A 166 -9.71 -4.50 -40.70
C PRO A 166 -9.61 -5.42 -39.48
N THR A 167 -8.39 -5.62 -38.96
CA THR A 167 -8.13 -6.47 -37.80
C THR A 167 -7.36 -5.69 -36.74
N LEU A 168 -7.54 -6.08 -35.48
CA LEU A 168 -6.88 -5.49 -34.33
C LEU A 168 -5.35 -5.56 -34.49
N PRO A 169 -4.62 -4.43 -34.32
CA PRO A 169 -3.17 -4.45 -34.34
C PRO A 169 -2.58 -5.27 -33.19
N ASN A 170 -1.33 -5.68 -33.37
CA ASN A 170 -0.63 -6.56 -32.44
C ASN A 170 -0.65 -6.01 -30.99
N CYS A 171 -0.71 -6.93 -30.03
CA CYS A 171 -0.43 -6.64 -28.62
C CYS A 171 1.08 -6.77 -28.35
N ASP A 172 1.57 -6.19 -27.25
CA ASP A 172 3.00 -6.32 -26.89
C ASP A 172 3.35 -7.77 -26.56
N TYR A 173 2.57 -8.43 -25.67
CA TYR A 173 2.76 -9.84 -25.31
C TYR A 173 1.44 -10.57 -25.18
N PHE A 174 1.42 -11.82 -25.64
CA PHE A 174 0.36 -12.78 -25.35
C PHE A 174 0.94 -13.98 -24.61
N VAL A 175 0.35 -14.33 -23.48
CA VAL A 175 0.71 -15.49 -22.65
C VAL A 175 -0.37 -16.55 -22.86
N PRO A 176 -0.11 -17.63 -23.61
CA PRO A 176 -1.15 -18.59 -24.01
C PRO A 176 -1.76 -19.40 -22.86
N ASP A 177 -0.98 -19.64 -21.80
CA ASP A 177 -1.43 -20.34 -20.60
C ASP A 177 -1.02 -19.48 -19.39
N PRO A 178 -1.96 -18.88 -18.63
CA PRO A 178 -3.42 -19.13 -18.59
C PRO A 178 -4.27 -18.40 -19.65
N GLY A 179 -3.68 -17.75 -20.66
CA GLY A 179 -4.42 -17.09 -21.74
C GLY A 179 -4.76 -15.63 -21.44
N PHE A 180 -3.79 -14.72 -21.56
CA PHE A 180 -4.02 -13.29 -21.34
C PHE A 180 -3.03 -12.40 -22.11
N VAL A 181 -3.40 -11.13 -22.28
CA VAL A 181 -2.57 -10.12 -22.92
C VAL A 181 -1.86 -9.27 -21.88
N VAL A 182 -0.61 -8.90 -22.17
CA VAL A 182 0.12 -7.86 -21.45
C VAL A 182 0.48 -6.73 -22.41
N GLU A 183 0.03 -5.52 -22.12
CA GLU A 183 0.36 -4.29 -22.85
C GLU A 183 1.39 -3.47 -22.06
N PHE A 184 2.43 -3.00 -22.75
CA PHE A 184 3.48 -2.14 -22.21
C PHE A 184 3.23 -0.70 -22.65
N ASP A 185 2.49 0.05 -21.82
CA ASP A 185 1.99 1.37 -22.17
C ASP A 185 3.07 2.45 -22.03
N GLU A 186 3.50 3.00 -23.15
CA GLU A 186 4.36 4.19 -23.24
C GLU A 186 3.53 5.49 -23.12
N SER A 187 4.17 6.64 -22.81
CA SER A 187 3.46 7.92 -22.60
C SER A 187 2.49 8.30 -23.72
N GLN A 188 2.77 7.89 -24.96
CA GLN A 188 1.93 8.16 -26.14
C GLN A 188 0.53 7.51 -26.08
N HIS A 189 0.31 6.50 -25.21
CA HIS A 189 -1.01 5.91 -24.99
C HIS A 189 -1.88 6.75 -24.04
N PHE A 190 -1.28 7.64 -23.24
CA PHE A 190 -1.97 8.41 -22.20
C PHE A 190 -2.50 9.75 -22.71
N THR A 191 -3.46 9.68 -23.63
CA THR A 191 -4.09 10.81 -24.32
C THR A 191 -5.48 11.13 -23.77
N ILE A 192 -6.04 12.29 -24.10
CA ILE A 192 -7.43 12.63 -23.73
C ILE A 192 -8.46 11.65 -24.34
N PRO A 193 -8.35 11.23 -25.63
CA PRO A 193 -9.19 10.16 -26.17
C PRO A 193 -9.12 8.87 -25.35
N ARG A 194 -7.94 8.48 -24.86
CA ARG A 194 -7.81 7.30 -24.00
C ARG A 194 -8.57 7.47 -22.69
N LYS A 195 -8.45 8.63 -22.02
CA LYS A 195 -9.28 8.96 -20.83
C LYS A 195 -10.77 8.85 -21.12
N ILE A 196 -11.24 9.41 -22.24
CA ILE A 196 -12.66 9.36 -22.64
C ILE A 196 -13.12 7.91 -22.80
N SER A 197 -12.30 7.06 -23.43
CA SER A 197 -12.62 5.64 -23.59
C SER A 197 -12.73 4.94 -22.23
N LEU A 198 -11.74 5.08 -21.35
CA LEU A 198 -11.70 4.42 -20.03
C LEU A 198 -12.87 4.82 -19.14
N LEU A 199 -13.22 6.11 -19.09
CA LEU A 199 -14.37 6.60 -18.31
C LEU A 199 -15.73 6.16 -18.88
N SER A 200 -15.75 5.61 -20.09
CA SER A 200 -16.96 5.11 -20.73
C SER A 200 -17.15 3.59 -20.58
N TYR A 201 -16.21 2.90 -19.92
CA TYR A 201 -16.29 1.46 -19.67
C TYR A 201 -17.46 1.15 -18.71
N PRO A 202 -18.09 -0.03 -18.84
CA PRO A 202 -19.16 -0.42 -17.93
C PRO A 202 -18.61 -0.58 -16.50
N TYR A 203 -19.43 -0.24 -15.50
CA TYR A 203 -19.06 -0.29 -14.07
C TYR A 203 -18.54 -1.65 -13.59
N LYS A 204 -18.91 -2.74 -14.27
CA LYS A 204 -18.50 -4.12 -13.96
C LYS A 204 -17.50 -4.71 -14.97
N SER A 205 -16.73 -3.90 -15.71
CA SER A 205 -15.69 -4.41 -16.61
C SER A 205 -14.63 -5.19 -15.83
N GLU A 206 -14.27 -6.38 -16.31
CA GLU A 206 -13.23 -7.23 -15.72
C GLU A 206 -11.85 -6.81 -16.29
N SER A 207 -11.40 -5.60 -15.93
CA SER A 207 -10.12 -5.07 -16.41
C SER A 207 -8.95 -5.52 -15.54
N GLY A 208 -7.88 -6.02 -16.16
CA GLY A 208 -6.65 -6.43 -15.46
C GLY A 208 -5.74 -5.26 -15.06
N PHE A 209 -6.33 -4.09 -14.81
CA PHE A 209 -5.66 -2.84 -14.42
C PHE A 209 -6.70 -1.83 -13.90
N SER A 210 -6.27 -0.83 -13.11
CA SER A 210 -7.17 0.21 -12.60
C SER A 210 -7.53 1.22 -13.70
N LEU A 211 -8.82 1.25 -14.07
CA LEU A 211 -9.34 2.20 -15.06
C LEU A 211 -9.12 3.65 -14.62
N GLY A 212 -9.38 3.97 -13.35
CA GLY A 212 -9.21 5.32 -12.83
C GLY A 212 -7.75 5.74 -12.73
N ARG A 213 -6.81 4.85 -12.39
CA ARG A 213 -5.36 5.14 -12.47
C ARG A 213 -4.94 5.48 -13.90
N TRP A 214 -5.34 4.67 -14.89
CA TRP A 214 -4.99 4.95 -16.29
C TRP A 214 -5.63 6.26 -16.78
N ALA A 215 -6.89 6.52 -16.42
CA ALA A 215 -7.57 7.78 -16.73
C ALA A 215 -6.88 8.99 -16.06
N PHE A 216 -6.39 8.84 -14.83
CA PHE A 216 -5.62 9.87 -14.13
C PHE A 216 -4.27 10.13 -14.82
N ILE A 217 -3.54 9.07 -15.24
CA ILE A 217 -2.28 9.24 -15.98
C ILE A 217 -2.56 9.95 -17.31
N CYS A 218 -3.65 9.63 -18.01
CA CYS A 218 -4.06 10.37 -19.20
C CYS A 218 -4.31 11.86 -18.91
N ASP A 219 -4.97 12.20 -17.80
CA ASP A 219 -5.25 13.58 -17.42
C ASP A 219 -3.99 14.38 -17.06
N LYS A 220 -3.01 13.71 -16.44
CA LYS A 220 -1.74 14.29 -16.02
C LYS A 220 -0.77 14.44 -17.19
N THR A 221 -0.62 13.40 -18.00
CA THR A 221 0.34 13.35 -19.11
C THR A 221 -0.16 14.18 -20.30
N ARG A 222 -1.47 14.11 -20.59
CA ARG A 222 -2.11 14.78 -21.74
C ARG A 222 -1.31 14.64 -23.03
N ALA A 223 -0.81 13.43 -23.29
CA ALA A 223 0.00 13.17 -24.47
C ALA A 223 -0.80 13.52 -25.74
N LYS A 224 -0.08 13.95 -26.77
CA LYS A 224 -0.62 14.25 -28.09
C LYS A 224 0.26 13.54 -29.11
N ASP A 225 -0.28 12.49 -29.71
CA ASP A 225 0.30 11.86 -30.89
C ASP A 225 -0.77 11.83 -31.99
N ASN A 226 -1.35 12.99 -32.25
CA ASN A 226 -2.45 13.18 -33.18
C ASN A 226 -1.99 13.46 -34.61
N HIS A 227 -0.86 12.91 -35.04
CA HIS A 227 -0.39 13.03 -36.42
C HIS A 227 -0.21 11.64 -37.04
N PRO A 228 -1.07 11.17 -37.95
CA PRO A 228 -2.20 11.90 -38.57
C PRO A 228 -3.31 12.24 -37.57
N TYR A 229 -4.17 13.21 -37.93
CA TYR A 229 -5.17 13.82 -37.04
C TYR A 229 -5.92 12.84 -36.15
N TYR A 230 -6.26 11.66 -36.69
CA TYR A 230 -7.05 10.60 -36.07
C TYR A 230 -6.32 9.68 -35.09
N ARG A 231 -5.00 9.78 -34.97
CA ARG A 231 -4.16 8.73 -34.37
C ARG A 231 -4.44 8.54 -32.88
N ASP A 232 -4.76 9.59 -32.13
CA ASP A 232 -5.09 9.46 -30.70
C ASP A 232 -6.41 8.71 -30.49
N GLU A 233 -7.47 8.99 -31.26
CA GLU A 233 -8.73 8.24 -31.21
C GLU A 233 -8.54 6.80 -31.65
N GLN A 234 -7.73 6.59 -32.69
CA GLN A 234 -7.40 5.26 -33.19
C GLN A 234 -6.73 4.41 -32.11
N ARG A 235 -5.71 4.94 -31.43
CA ARG A 235 -5.03 4.23 -30.34
C ARG A 235 -5.97 3.93 -29.20
N ALA A 236 -6.72 4.94 -28.75
CA ALA A 236 -7.69 4.76 -27.67
C ALA A 236 -8.70 3.65 -27.99
N TRP A 237 -9.18 3.59 -29.24
CA TRP A 237 -10.09 2.55 -29.69
C TRP A 237 -9.45 1.16 -29.74
N TYR A 238 -8.25 1.03 -30.31
CA TYR A 238 -7.58 -0.28 -30.37
C TYR A 238 -7.17 -0.77 -28.99
N ASP A 239 -6.74 0.12 -28.10
CA ASP A 239 -6.47 -0.20 -26.70
C ASP A 239 -7.76 -0.66 -26.00
N THR A 240 -8.91 -0.04 -26.27
CA THR A 240 -10.22 -0.52 -25.80
C THR A 240 -10.53 -1.92 -26.31
N LEU A 241 -10.35 -2.20 -27.59
CA LEU A 241 -10.60 -3.54 -28.12
C LEU A 241 -9.69 -4.60 -27.50
N ARG A 242 -8.43 -4.27 -27.17
CA ARG A 242 -7.53 -5.17 -26.43
C ARG A 242 -7.98 -5.41 -25.00
N ASP A 243 -8.52 -4.40 -24.33
CA ASP A 243 -9.03 -4.55 -22.97
C ASP A 243 -10.25 -5.45 -22.90
N PHE A 244 -11.11 -5.38 -23.93
CA PHE A 244 -12.33 -6.19 -24.05
C PHE A 244 -12.10 -7.57 -24.68
N LEU A 245 -10.85 -7.96 -25.00
CA LEU A 245 -10.55 -9.29 -25.54
C LEU A 245 -11.12 -10.45 -24.69
N PRO A 246 -11.05 -10.43 -23.35
CA PRO A 246 -11.69 -11.43 -22.50
C PRO A 246 -13.17 -11.59 -22.82
N GLU A 247 -13.93 -10.49 -22.84
CA GLU A 247 -15.37 -10.48 -23.01
C GLU A 247 -15.79 -10.71 -24.47
N LEU A 248 -14.93 -10.38 -25.43
CA LEU A 248 -15.17 -10.58 -26.86
C LEU A 248 -14.90 -12.02 -27.32
N THR A 249 -14.00 -12.72 -26.64
CA THR A 249 -13.57 -14.08 -27.04
C THR A 249 -14.01 -15.18 -26.07
N GLY A 250 -14.35 -14.82 -24.83
CA GLY A 250 -14.76 -15.73 -23.75
C GLY A 250 -13.67 -16.66 -23.23
N ASN A 251 -12.46 -16.59 -23.78
CA ASN A 251 -11.39 -17.57 -23.55
C ASN A 251 -10.12 -16.98 -22.93
N PHE A 252 -10.14 -15.68 -22.60
CA PHE A 252 -8.98 -15.01 -22.04
C PHE A 252 -9.27 -14.45 -20.65
N LYS A 253 -8.24 -14.45 -19.81
CA LYS A 253 -8.23 -13.69 -18.55
C LYS A 253 -8.06 -12.20 -18.86
N PRO A 254 -8.44 -11.31 -17.92
CA PRO A 254 -8.32 -9.87 -18.05
C PRO A 254 -6.97 -9.39 -18.61
N THR A 255 -7.03 -8.46 -19.58
CA THR A 255 -5.84 -7.83 -20.15
C THR A 255 -5.10 -7.04 -19.08
N VAL A 256 -3.80 -7.32 -18.93
CA VAL A 256 -2.93 -6.61 -17.98
C VAL A 256 -2.24 -5.47 -18.72
N ARG A 257 -2.34 -4.25 -18.19
CA ARG A 257 -1.55 -3.12 -18.68
C ARG A 257 -0.47 -2.79 -17.69
N ILE A 258 0.77 -2.59 -18.13
CA ILE A 258 1.90 -2.08 -17.33
C ILE A 258 2.40 -0.75 -17.89
N TYR A 259 2.66 0.21 -17.01
CA TYR A 259 3.12 1.54 -17.41
C TYR A 259 4.65 1.55 -17.59
N SER A 260 5.14 2.09 -18.70
CA SER A 260 6.56 2.07 -19.04
C SER A 260 7.43 2.83 -18.03
N LYS A 261 6.90 3.91 -17.41
CA LYS A 261 7.56 4.67 -16.34
C LYS A 261 7.15 4.19 -14.94
N GLY A 262 6.47 3.05 -14.87
CA GLY A 262 5.97 2.48 -13.62
C GLY A 262 7.08 1.96 -12.73
N ILE A 263 7.99 1.22 -13.35
CA ILE A 263 9.21 0.66 -12.77
C ILE A 263 10.28 0.84 -13.84
N GLN A 264 11.54 1.06 -13.46
CA GLN A 264 12.66 0.83 -14.36
C GLN A 264 12.75 -0.67 -14.67
N TRP A 265 11.88 -1.21 -15.55
CA TRP A 265 11.72 -2.65 -15.76
C TRP A 265 13.03 -3.37 -16.11
N CYS A 266 13.99 -2.67 -16.71
CA CYS A 266 15.31 -3.20 -17.02
C CYS A 266 16.25 -3.32 -15.80
N SER A 267 15.84 -2.89 -14.61
CA SER A 267 16.58 -3.13 -13.37
C SER A 267 16.29 -4.51 -12.78
N LEU A 268 15.22 -5.18 -13.21
CA LEU A 268 14.86 -6.50 -12.70
C LEU A 268 15.74 -7.59 -13.32
N ASP A 269 16.19 -8.57 -12.53
CA ASP A 269 16.94 -9.74 -12.98
C ASP A 269 16.04 -11.00 -13.04
N PRO A 270 15.77 -11.56 -14.24
CA PRO A 270 15.02 -12.82 -14.38
C PRO A 270 15.66 -14.06 -13.73
N ASN A 271 16.92 -13.94 -13.27
CA ASN A 271 17.61 -14.99 -12.52
C ASN A 271 17.52 -14.81 -11.00
N ASP A 272 17.10 -13.64 -10.54
CA ASP A 272 16.85 -13.38 -9.12
C ASP A 272 15.43 -13.82 -8.75
N PRO A 273 15.26 -14.82 -7.86
CA PRO A 273 13.95 -15.28 -7.41
C PRO A 273 13.06 -14.18 -6.80
N ASP A 274 13.65 -13.18 -6.13
CA ASP A 274 12.92 -12.11 -5.46
C ASP A 274 12.35 -11.13 -6.49
N ASP A 275 13.12 -10.77 -7.53
CA ASP A 275 12.64 -9.97 -8.64
C ASP A 275 11.56 -10.70 -9.46
N VAL A 276 11.71 -12.01 -9.67
CA VAL A 276 10.70 -12.84 -10.33
C VAL A 276 9.41 -12.86 -9.51
N ALA A 277 9.49 -13.04 -8.19
CA ALA A 277 8.33 -13.00 -7.30
C ALA A 277 7.67 -11.61 -7.31
N ARG A 278 8.45 -10.53 -7.23
CA ARG A 278 7.97 -9.16 -7.31
C ARG A 278 7.24 -8.88 -8.62
N PHE A 279 7.82 -9.27 -9.75
CA PHE A 279 7.19 -9.12 -11.07
C PHE A 279 5.90 -9.96 -11.17
N LYS A 280 5.93 -11.21 -10.69
CA LYS A 280 4.75 -12.08 -10.64
C LYS A 280 3.61 -11.44 -9.88
N ASN A 281 3.87 -10.90 -8.69
CA ASN A 281 2.87 -10.23 -7.86
C ASN A 281 2.28 -9.00 -8.56
N ILE A 282 3.09 -8.24 -9.32
CA ILE A 282 2.59 -7.11 -10.12
C ILE A 282 1.61 -7.57 -11.20
N ILE A 283 1.86 -8.69 -11.86
CA ILE A 283 1.00 -9.23 -12.94
C ILE A 283 -0.22 -9.96 -12.38
N GLU A 284 -0.07 -10.73 -11.30
CA GLU A 284 -1.14 -11.49 -10.67
C GLU A 284 -2.09 -10.62 -9.86
N GLY A 285 -1.57 -9.70 -9.04
CA GLY A 285 -2.39 -8.75 -8.28
C GLY A 285 -3.23 -7.83 -9.17
N ARG A 286 -2.82 -7.66 -10.44
CA ARG A 286 -3.58 -6.93 -11.46
C ARG A 286 -4.75 -7.71 -12.04
N ARG A 287 -4.78 -9.03 -11.89
CA ARG A 287 -5.81 -9.92 -12.47
C ARG A 287 -6.72 -10.56 -11.44
N LYS A 288 -6.47 -10.32 -10.15
CA LYS A 288 -7.22 -10.94 -9.07
C LYS A 288 -8.40 -10.05 -8.71
N ASP A 289 -9.60 -10.59 -8.88
CA ASP A 289 -10.80 -9.98 -8.28
C ASP A 289 -10.66 -10.12 -6.77
N LEU A 290 -10.41 -9.00 -6.10
CA LEU A 290 -10.43 -8.96 -4.65
C LEU A 290 -11.91 -8.92 -4.23
N ASN A 291 -12.39 -10.00 -3.64
CA ASN A 291 -13.78 -10.14 -3.24
C ASN A 291 -13.96 -9.87 -1.74
N GLY A 292 -15.09 -9.25 -1.38
CA GLY A 292 -15.44 -8.93 0.01
C GLY A 292 -15.04 -7.52 0.42
N TRP A 293 -15.09 -7.27 1.73
CA TRP A 293 -14.86 -5.94 2.31
C TRP A 293 -13.87 -5.95 3.47
N VAL A 294 -13.21 -4.82 3.69
CA VAL A 294 -12.38 -4.56 4.88
C VAL A 294 -12.98 -3.38 5.64
N ALA A 295 -13.28 -3.57 6.92
CA ALA A 295 -13.67 -2.52 7.83
C ALA A 295 -12.53 -2.19 8.78
N THR A 296 -12.23 -0.91 8.96
CA THR A 296 -11.21 -0.43 9.90
C THR A 296 -11.86 0.32 11.05
N VAL A 297 -11.44 0.03 12.28
CA VAL A 297 -11.99 0.61 13.52
C VAL A 297 -10.93 1.49 14.17
N VAL A 298 -11.02 2.81 14.03
CA VAL A 298 -10.13 3.77 14.70
C VAL A 298 -10.76 4.17 16.01
N LEU A 299 -10.01 4.06 17.10
CA LEU A 299 -10.49 4.45 18.41
C LEU A 299 -10.02 5.88 18.74
N GLN A 300 -10.91 6.67 19.33
CA GLN A 300 -10.57 7.85 20.12
C GLN A 300 -10.91 7.54 21.57
N SER A 301 -9.95 7.71 22.47
CA SER A 301 -10.15 7.52 23.90
C SER A 301 -9.55 8.65 24.72
N ASP A 302 -10.24 9.03 25.79
CA ASP A 302 -9.79 10.04 26.75
C ASP A 302 -8.84 9.46 27.82
N SER A 303 -8.47 8.18 27.71
CA SER A 303 -7.49 7.55 28.59
C SER A 303 -6.78 6.37 27.91
N ASP A 304 -5.48 6.27 28.14
CA ASP A 304 -4.65 5.12 27.74
C ASP A 304 -4.44 4.10 28.87
N THR A 305 -5.01 4.35 30.05
CA THR A 305 -4.82 3.54 31.26
C THR A 305 -6.11 3.11 31.93
N ASP A 306 -7.22 3.82 31.70
CA ASP A 306 -8.53 3.56 32.32
C ASP A 306 -9.44 2.72 31.42
N TYR A 307 -8.97 1.52 31.06
CA TYR A 307 -9.81 0.51 30.39
C TYR A 307 -9.53 -0.90 30.88
N SER A 308 -10.50 -1.79 30.67
CA SER A 308 -10.40 -3.21 30.98
C SER A 308 -10.65 -4.05 29.73
N ASN A 309 -10.04 -5.24 29.69
CA ASN A 309 -10.27 -6.18 28.59
C ASN A 309 -11.76 -6.53 28.44
N ASP A 310 -12.50 -6.64 29.54
CA ASP A 310 -13.96 -6.91 29.51
C ASP A 310 -14.76 -5.77 28.86
N ASP A 311 -14.42 -4.52 29.16
CA ASP A 311 -15.09 -3.37 28.54
C ASP A 311 -14.73 -3.28 27.05
N ARG A 312 -13.45 -3.45 26.69
CA ARG A 312 -12.98 -3.57 25.29
C ARG A 312 -13.65 -4.68 24.51
N MET A 313 -13.95 -5.81 25.15
CA MET A 313 -14.65 -6.92 24.53
C MET A 313 -16.12 -6.59 24.24
N LYS A 314 -16.81 -5.91 25.16
CA LYS A 314 -18.18 -5.43 24.93
C LYS A 314 -18.23 -4.44 23.76
N GLU A 315 -17.29 -3.50 23.72
CA GLU A 315 -17.15 -2.54 22.63
C GLU A 315 -16.90 -3.23 21.29
N LEU A 316 -15.96 -4.18 21.26
CA LEU A 316 -15.68 -4.99 20.08
C LEU A 316 -16.94 -5.71 19.58
N ILE A 317 -17.69 -6.38 20.46
CA ILE A 317 -18.91 -7.10 20.10
C ILE A 317 -19.95 -6.14 19.51
N SER A 318 -20.15 -4.96 20.11
CA SER A 318 -21.08 -3.94 19.60
C SER A 318 -20.66 -3.40 18.24
N ILE A 319 -19.37 -3.18 18.01
CA ILE A 319 -18.84 -2.71 16.73
C ILE A 319 -18.99 -3.79 15.66
N VAL A 320 -18.66 -5.04 15.96
CA VAL A 320 -18.80 -6.18 15.05
C VAL A 320 -20.26 -6.37 14.64
N ASP A 321 -21.19 -6.35 15.60
CA ASP A 321 -22.63 -6.44 15.32
C ASP A 321 -23.13 -5.28 14.45
N ARG A 322 -22.66 -4.06 14.71
CA ARG A 322 -23.04 -2.90 13.89
C ARG A 322 -22.50 -3.02 12.46
N ILE A 323 -21.22 -3.36 12.29
CA ILE A 323 -20.62 -3.54 10.96
C ILE A 323 -21.36 -4.63 10.18
N ALA A 324 -21.63 -5.78 10.81
CA ALA A 324 -22.34 -6.89 10.18
C ALA A 324 -23.77 -6.53 9.71
N LYS A 325 -24.39 -5.49 10.27
CA LYS A 325 -25.70 -4.96 9.83
C LYS A 325 -25.58 -3.96 8.67
N GLU A 326 -24.45 -3.27 8.56
CA GLU A 326 -24.18 -2.29 7.49
C GLU A 326 -23.57 -2.95 6.24
N THR A 327 -23.06 -4.18 6.36
CA THR A 327 -22.41 -4.90 5.26
C THR A 327 -23.20 -6.11 4.78
N SER A 328 -22.91 -6.52 3.55
CA SER A 328 -23.36 -7.78 2.98
C SER A 328 -22.17 -8.57 2.46
N GLY A 329 -22.19 -9.89 2.64
CA GLY A 329 -21.10 -10.76 2.24
C GLY A 329 -19.95 -10.78 3.25
N ASP A 330 -18.94 -11.57 2.93
CA ASP A 330 -17.83 -11.87 3.83
C ASP A 330 -16.83 -10.70 3.89
N GLY A 331 -16.12 -10.58 5.00
CA GLY A 331 -15.13 -9.53 5.15
C GLY A 331 -14.24 -9.63 6.37
N VAL A 332 -13.43 -8.60 6.56
CA VAL A 332 -12.42 -8.50 7.62
C VAL A 332 -12.64 -7.22 8.41
N ILE A 333 -12.65 -7.30 9.74
CA ILE A 333 -12.74 -6.15 10.64
C ILE A 333 -11.40 -5.99 11.36
N LEU A 334 -10.77 -4.83 11.21
CA LEU A 334 -9.44 -4.52 11.76
C LEU A 334 -9.54 -3.55 12.94
N PHE A 335 -9.08 -3.98 14.11
CA PHE A 335 -8.95 -3.19 15.33
C PHE A 335 -7.50 -2.76 15.60
N PRO A 336 -7.26 -1.76 16.47
CA PRO A 336 -5.91 -1.31 16.82
C PRO A 336 -5.01 -2.38 17.45
N GLY A 337 -3.70 -2.12 17.36
CA GLY A 337 -2.69 -2.79 18.18
C GLY A 337 -2.92 -2.50 19.67
N GLY A 338 -2.62 -3.45 20.55
CA GLY A 338 -2.85 -3.27 21.99
C GLY A 338 -4.32 -3.10 22.39
N TRP A 339 -5.27 -3.60 21.58
CA TRP A 339 -6.70 -3.58 21.93
C TRP A 339 -6.98 -4.28 23.28
N PHE A 340 -6.22 -5.33 23.57
CA PHE A 340 -6.12 -5.95 24.89
C PHE A 340 -4.67 -5.86 25.42
N CYS A 341 -4.46 -5.67 26.73
CA CYS A 341 -3.14 -5.84 27.39
C CYS A 341 -3.28 -6.86 28.53
N THR A 342 -2.34 -7.80 28.62
CA THR A 342 -2.20 -8.79 29.71
C THR A 342 -1.26 -8.29 30.81
N LYS A 343 -0.80 -7.04 30.73
CA LYS A 343 0.10 -6.36 31.67
C LYS A 343 1.42 -7.12 31.82
N LYS A 344 1.59 -7.83 32.94
CA LYS A 344 2.80 -8.59 33.30
C LYS A 344 2.62 -10.10 33.08
N GLU A 345 1.68 -10.48 32.23
CA GLU A 345 1.54 -11.83 31.71
C GLU A 345 1.77 -11.88 30.21
N LYS A 346 2.04 -13.07 29.68
CA LYS A 346 2.15 -13.31 28.24
C LYS A 346 0.81 -13.07 27.54
N PRO A 347 0.79 -12.55 26.30
CA PRO A 347 -0.44 -12.44 25.51
C PRO A 347 -1.24 -13.75 25.42
N SER A 348 -0.54 -14.89 25.41
CA SER A 348 -1.14 -16.22 25.30
C SER A 348 -2.06 -16.60 26.47
N THR A 349 -2.02 -15.89 27.61
CA THR A 349 -2.91 -16.18 28.74
C THR A 349 -4.37 -15.84 28.48
N ILE A 350 -4.68 -15.04 27.45
CA ILE A 350 -6.06 -14.64 27.11
C ILE A 350 -6.55 -15.16 25.76
N TYR A 351 -5.78 -15.96 25.03
CA TYR A 351 -6.18 -16.44 23.69
C TYR A 351 -7.49 -17.22 23.70
N ASP A 352 -7.64 -18.18 24.61
CA ASP A 352 -8.87 -18.97 24.74
C ASP A 352 -10.10 -18.10 25.07
N TRP A 353 -9.90 -17.07 25.89
CA TRP A 353 -10.96 -16.12 26.23
C TRP A 353 -11.34 -15.26 25.02
N VAL A 354 -10.36 -14.68 24.32
CA VAL A 354 -10.60 -13.89 23.11
C VAL A 354 -11.30 -14.73 22.04
N GLU A 355 -10.79 -15.93 21.76
CA GLU A 355 -11.35 -16.85 20.78
C GLU A 355 -12.82 -17.15 21.10
N SER A 356 -13.10 -17.55 22.34
CA SER A 356 -14.44 -17.92 22.79
C SER A 356 -15.45 -16.77 22.64
N GLN A 357 -15.07 -15.55 23.05
CA GLN A 357 -15.95 -14.39 22.97
C GLN A 357 -16.22 -13.96 21.52
N ILE A 358 -15.18 -13.85 20.69
CA ILE A 358 -15.31 -13.45 19.28
C ILE A 358 -16.09 -14.51 18.50
N LYS A 359 -15.80 -15.80 18.71
CA LYS A 359 -16.56 -16.88 18.09
C LYS A 359 -18.05 -16.81 18.45
N GLY A 360 -18.36 -16.54 19.73
CA GLY A 360 -19.75 -16.45 20.20
C GLY A 360 -20.59 -15.34 19.54
N ILE A 361 -19.98 -14.24 19.09
CA ILE A 361 -20.68 -13.23 18.26
C ILE A 361 -20.71 -13.64 16.79
N LEU A 362 -19.60 -14.15 16.25
CA LEU A 362 -19.50 -14.54 14.83
C LEU A 362 -20.42 -15.72 14.47
N GLU A 363 -20.70 -16.64 15.38
CA GLU A 363 -21.68 -17.74 15.17
C GLU A 363 -23.11 -17.24 14.92
N LYS A 364 -23.43 -16.02 15.37
CA LYS A 364 -24.75 -15.38 15.16
C LYS A 364 -24.82 -14.61 13.84
N ILE A 365 -23.68 -14.42 13.18
CA ILE A 365 -23.54 -13.65 11.96
C ILE A 365 -23.44 -14.62 10.78
N LYS A 366 -24.33 -14.47 9.79
CA LYS A 366 -24.38 -15.38 8.64
C LYS A 366 -23.15 -15.27 7.72
N PRO A 367 -22.70 -14.06 7.33
CA PRO A 367 -21.45 -13.91 6.58
C PRO A 367 -20.22 -14.46 7.32
N HIS A 368 -19.22 -14.91 6.57
CA HIS A 368 -17.92 -15.26 7.11
C HIS A 368 -17.13 -13.98 7.38
N ILE A 369 -16.92 -13.66 8.64
CA ILE A 369 -16.14 -12.48 9.04
C ILE A 369 -14.89 -12.93 9.81
N PHE A 370 -13.77 -12.29 9.49
CA PHE A 370 -12.57 -12.30 10.33
C PHE A 370 -12.53 -11.04 11.18
N VAL A 371 -12.16 -11.19 12.44
CA VAL A 371 -11.87 -10.08 13.36
C VAL A 371 -10.39 -10.11 13.70
N CYS A 372 -9.68 -9.05 13.32
CA CYS A 372 -8.25 -8.87 13.55
C CYS A 372 -8.01 -7.89 14.70
N ILE A 373 -7.29 -8.32 15.74
CA ILE A 373 -7.03 -7.55 16.96
C ILE A 373 -5.56 -7.64 17.38
N GLY A 374 -5.06 -6.64 18.11
CA GLY A 374 -3.75 -6.68 18.76
C GLY A 374 -3.83 -6.97 20.25
N ILE A 375 -2.87 -7.74 20.77
CA ILE A 375 -2.69 -8.03 22.19
C ILE A 375 -1.25 -7.69 22.59
N ASP A 376 -1.13 -6.85 23.62
CA ASP A 376 0.14 -6.53 24.26
C ASP A 376 0.31 -7.30 25.57
N GLY A 377 1.53 -7.68 25.90
CA GLY A 377 1.82 -8.38 27.13
C GLY A 377 3.31 -8.36 27.46
N SER A 378 3.66 -8.87 28.64
CA SER A 378 5.05 -8.97 29.08
C SER A 378 5.23 -9.96 30.21
N THR A 379 6.40 -10.59 30.33
CA THR A 379 6.80 -11.30 31.57
C THR A 379 7.75 -10.49 32.44
N GLU A 380 8.06 -9.26 32.03
CA GLU A 380 8.95 -8.34 32.75
C GLU A 380 8.15 -7.20 33.41
N ALA A 381 8.84 -6.29 34.11
CA ALA A 381 8.20 -5.29 34.96
C ALA A 381 7.34 -4.24 34.22
N GLU A 382 7.49 -4.10 32.89
CA GLU A 382 6.80 -3.13 32.02
C GLU A 382 5.87 -3.86 31.01
N CYS A 383 4.61 -3.41 30.76
CA CYS A 383 3.71 -4.00 29.72
C CYS A 383 4.28 -3.66 28.33
N GLY A 384 4.11 -4.56 27.35
CA GLY A 384 4.38 -4.28 25.93
C GLY A 384 5.68 -4.86 25.36
N ASN A 385 6.35 -5.79 26.06
CA ASN A 385 7.53 -6.46 25.50
C ASN A 385 7.15 -7.47 24.41
N THR A 386 5.93 -8.01 24.40
CA THR A 386 5.44 -8.95 23.41
C THR A 386 4.18 -8.37 22.78
N GLN A 387 4.21 -8.17 21.47
CA GLN A 387 3.12 -7.54 20.72
C GLN A 387 2.65 -8.50 19.63
N ILE A 388 1.41 -8.98 19.73
CA ILE A 388 0.84 -10.03 18.89
C ILE A 388 -0.41 -9.52 18.18
N GLY A 389 -0.54 -9.80 16.89
CA GLY A 389 -1.80 -9.74 16.17
C GLY A 389 -2.47 -11.10 16.11
N LEU A 390 -3.80 -11.15 16.23
CA LEU A 390 -4.62 -12.34 16.00
C LEU A 390 -5.66 -12.06 14.91
N ALA A 391 -5.97 -13.07 14.08
CA ALA A 391 -7.15 -13.09 13.23
C ALA A 391 -8.06 -14.27 13.64
N VAL A 392 -9.31 -13.95 13.99
CA VAL A 392 -10.28 -14.90 14.53
C VAL A 392 -11.52 -14.94 13.65
N ASP A 393 -12.00 -16.13 13.30
CA ASP A 393 -13.27 -16.34 12.62
C ASP A 393 -14.22 -17.23 13.45
N LYS A 394 -15.38 -17.60 12.90
CA LYS A 394 -16.34 -18.50 13.56
C LYS A 394 -15.77 -19.90 13.88
N GLY A 395 -14.64 -20.26 13.27
CA GLY A 395 -13.90 -21.50 13.49
C GLY A 395 -12.72 -21.36 14.45
N GLY A 396 -12.52 -20.21 15.10
CA GLY A 396 -11.46 -19.95 16.08
C GLY A 396 -10.34 -19.05 15.56
N ILE A 397 -9.19 -19.05 16.23
CA ILE A 397 -7.97 -18.39 15.74
C ILE A 397 -7.52 -19.09 14.43
N LYS A 398 -7.15 -18.30 13.43
CA LYS A 398 -6.71 -18.77 12.10
C LYS A 398 -5.40 -18.17 11.61
N ALA A 399 -4.97 -17.09 12.26
CA ALA A 399 -3.67 -16.51 12.00
C ALA A 399 -3.18 -15.74 13.22
N MET A 400 -1.86 -15.76 13.41
CA MET A 400 -1.16 -15.10 14.50
C MET A 400 0.15 -14.50 13.99
N GLY A 401 0.50 -13.32 14.47
CA GLY A 401 1.74 -12.66 14.07
C GLY A 401 2.33 -11.84 15.19
N ARG A 402 3.51 -12.24 15.66
CA ARG A 402 4.33 -11.39 16.53
C ARG A 402 5.04 -10.32 15.73
N LYS A 403 5.16 -9.11 16.29
CA LYS A 403 5.91 -8.00 15.69
C LYS A 403 7.31 -8.45 15.27
N PHE A 404 7.72 -8.17 14.04
CA PHE A 404 9.06 -8.49 13.53
C PHE A 404 9.92 -7.26 13.29
N HIS A 405 9.32 -6.07 13.26
CA HIS A 405 10.06 -4.82 13.12
C HIS A 405 9.78 -3.87 14.28
N PRO A 406 10.80 -3.49 15.09
CA PRO A 406 10.60 -2.66 16.26
C PRO A 406 10.35 -1.21 15.85
N ALA A 407 9.54 -0.48 16.64
CA ALA A 407 9.58 0.97 16.58
C ALA A 407 10.95 1.48 17.07
N PRO A 408 11.42 2.65 16.63
CA PRO A 408 12.69 3.22 17.04
C PRO A 408 12.90 3.29 18.56
N GLN A 409 11.85 3.67 19.30
CA GLN A 409 11.85 3.75 20.77
C GLN A 409 11.78 2.38 21.47
N GLU A 410 11.42 1.31 20.76
CA GLU A 410 11.25 -0.04 21.30
C GLU A 410 12.47 -0.93 21.09
N ARG A 411 13.49 -0.46 20.36
CA ARG A 411 14.67 -1.27 20.01
C ARG A 411 15.37 -1.80 21.26
N GLY A 412 15.46 -3.14 21.35
CA GLY A 412 16.07 -3.83 22.49
C GLY A 412 15.12 -4.08 23.67
N HIS A 413 13.87 -3.61 23.59
CA HIS A 413 12.86 -3.72 24.65
C HIS A 413 11.63 -4.54 24.22
N VAL A 414 11.53 -4.91 22.94
CA VAL A 414 10.46 -5.75 22.39
C VAL A 414 11.03 -7.09 21.91
N GLU A 415 10.34 -8.16 22.28
CA GLU A 415 10.55 -9.52 21.79
C GLU A 415 10.00 -9.62 20.35
N LEU A 416 10.91 -9.66 19.39
CA LEU A 416 10.58 -9.70 17.97
C LEU A 416 10.47 -11.14 17.47
N ALA A 417 9.58 -11.35 16.51
CA ALA A 417 9.63 -12.51 15.64
C ALA A 417 10.97 -12.55 14.87
N PRO A 418 11.58 -13.73 14.67
CA PRO A 418 12.84 -13.87 13.95
C PRO A 418 12.80 -13.29 12.53
N ASN A 419 11.65 -13.38 11.86
CA ASN A 419 11.42 -12.79 10.54
C ASN A 419 9.92 -12.58 10.27
N TYR A 420 9.61 -11.92 9.16
CA TYR A 420 8.26 -11.58 8.74
C TYR A 420 7.35 -12.78 8.37
N LEU A 421 7.90 -14.00 8.27
CA LEU A 421 7.15 -15.24 8.00
C LEU A 421 7.14 -16.20 9.20
N SER A 422 7.72 -15.81 10.33
CA SER A 422 7.74 -16.67 11.51
C SER A 422 6.32 -16.91 12.01
N GLU A 423 6.03 -18.18 12.29
CA GLU A 423 4.81 -18.64 12.92
C GLU A 423 4.83 -18.31 14.42
N GLU A 424 3.64 -18.10 14.99
CA GLU A 424 3.41 -17.93 16.42
C GLU A 424 2.41 -18.99 16.87
N ASP A 425 2.76 -19.79 17.88
CA ASP A 425 1.97 -20.96 18.31
C ASP A 425 1.55 -21.92 17.18
N GLY A 426 2.38 -22.03 16.13
CA GLY A 426 2.13 -22.88 14.96
C GLY A 426 1.20 -22.27 13.90
N GLU A 427 0.77 -21.02 14.11
CA GLU A 427 -0.09 -20.30 13.18
C GLU A 427 0.71 -19.27 12.38
N SER A 428 0.39 -19.17 11.08
CA SER A 428 0.94 -18.13 10.22
C SER A 428 0.25 -16.79 10.48
N ARG A 429 0.92 -15.67 10.20
CA ARG A 429 0.27 -14.33 10.16
C ARG A 429 -0.55 -14.08 8.89
N ILE A 430 -0.55 -15.05 7.98
CA ILE A 430 -1.26 -15.00 6.70
C ILE A 430 -2.52 -15.85 6.80
N PHE A 431 -3.66 -15.30 6.43
CA PHE A 431 -4.92 -16.03 6.29
C PHE A 431 -5.59 -15.71 4.97
N GLU A 432 -6.58 -16.53 4.59
CA GLU A 432 -7.29 -16.41 3.32
C GLU A 432 -8.81 -16.32 3.54
N LEU A 433 -9.46 -15.40 2.84
CA LEU A 433 -10.91 -15.28 2.76
C LEU A 433 -11.30 -15.01 1.30
N ASN A 434 -12.23 -15.80 0.75
CA ASN A 434 -12.71 -15.66 -0.63
C ASN A 434 -11.60 -15.61 -1.70
N GLY A 435 -10.53 -16.37 -1.49
CA GLY A 435 -9.36 -16.39 -2.38
C GLY A 435 -8.39 -15.22 -2.16
N VAL A 436 -8.73 -14.24 -1.32
CA VAL A 436 -7.89 -13.09 -0.97
C VAL A 436 -7.01 -13.45 0.23
N LYS A 437 -5.69 -13.30 0.08
CA LYS A 437 -4.69 -13.56 1.12
C LYS A 437 -4.33 -12.27 1.84
N TYR A 438 -4.51 -12.26 3.15
CA TYR A 438 -4.27 -11.13 4.03
C TYR A 438 -2.99 -11.37 4.83
N PHE A 439 -2.16 -10.33 4.96
CA PHE A 439 -0.96 -10.34 5.78
C PHE A 439 -1.11 -9.41 6.97
N MET A 440 -0.99 -9.94 8.18
CA MET A 440 -1.12 -9.17 9.41
C MET A 440 0.23 -8.57 9.86
N CYS A 441 0.24 -7.25 10.01
CA CYS A 441 1.33 -6.44 10.53
C CYS A 441 0.98 -5.92 11.93
N VAL A 442 1.96 -5.91 12.83
CA VAL A 442 1.87 -5.24 14.13
C VAL A 442 2.64 -3.92 14.07
N CYS A 443 1.92 -2.81 14.00
CA CYS A 443 2.43 -1.45 14.04
C CYS A 443 3.60 -1.20 13.06
N TYR A 444 4.84 -1.13 13.54
CA TYR A 444 6.02 -0.83 12.74
C TYR A 444 6.42 -1.92 11.73
N ASP A 445 5.75 -3.07 11.71
CA ASP A 445 5.94 -4.11 10.70
C ASP A 445 5.78 -3.57 9.25
N THR A 446 4.93 -2.57 8.99
CA THR A 446 4.86 -1.96 7.64
C THR A 446 6.12 -1.18 7.27
N TYR A 447 6.81 -0.60 8.25
CA TYR A 447 8.14 -0.04 8.04
C TYR A 447 9.16 -1.17 7.83
N GLY A 448 9.00 -2.31 8.50
CA GLY A 448 9.80 -3.51 8.22
C GLY A 448 9.70 -3.98 6.77
N ILE A 449 8.49 -4.02 6.20
CA ILE A 449 8.28 -4.32 4.78
C ILE A 449 9.05 -3.32 3.91
N ARG A 450 8.99 -2.03 4.22
CA ARG A 450 9.68 -1.00 3.45
C ARG A 450 11.21 -1.06 3.60
N HIS A 451 11.72 -1.26 4.81
CA HIS A 451 13.14 -1.08 5.15
C HIS A 451 13.97 -2.34 4.94
N LEU A 452 13.39 -3.51 5.20
CA LEU A 452 14.05 -4.79 5.00
C LEU A 452 13.89 -5.30 3.56
N ASP A 453 13.01 -4.65 2.78
CA ASP A 453 12.75 -4.96 1.37
C ASP A 453 12.40 -6.45 1.10
N PRO A 454 11.64 -7.15 1.95
CA PRO A 454 11.38 -8.57 1.74
C PRO A 454 10.46 -8.76 0.52
N PRO A 455 10.58 -9.91 -0.19
CA PRO A 455 9.65 -10.24 -1.26
C PRO A 455 8.23 -10.42 -0.69
N ASN A 456 7.22 -9.97 -1.45
CA ASN A 456 5.83 -10.21 -1.10
C ASN A 456 5.57 -11.74 -1.14
N PRO A 457 5.12 -12.37 -0.03
CA PRO A 457 4.90 -13.82 0.06
C PRO A 457 3.65 -14.33 -0.71
N GLY A 458 3.11 -13.53 -1.63
CA GLY A 458 1.91 -13.84 -2.40
C GLY A 458 0.62 -13.41 -1.69
N VAL A 459 0.68 -12.32 -0.91
CA VAL A 459 -0.48 -11.69 -0.29
C VAL A 459 -1.05 -10.57 -1.14
N ASP A 460 -2.35 -10.36 -1.01
CA ASP A 460 -3.12 -9.39 -1.78
C ASP A 460 -3.53 -8.16 -0.97
N VAL A 461 -3.52 -8.27 0.36
CA VAL A 461 -3.90 -7.19 1.28
C VAL A 461 -3.01 -7.23 2.51
N VAL A 462 -2.52 -6.07 2.95
CA VAL A 462 -1.82 -5.93 4.24
C VAL A 462 -2.76 -5.26 5.24
N LEU A 463 -2.83 -5.81 6.45
CA LEU A 463 -3.61 -5.32 7.57
C LEU A 463 -2.67 -4.90 8.69
N ASN A 464 -2.64 -3.61 9.04
CA ASN A 464 -1.75 -3.09 10.06
C ASN A 464 -2.49 -2.68 11.35
N LEU A 465 -2.20 -3.42 12.42
CA LEU A 465 -2.63 -3.16 13.78
C LEU A 465 -1.71 -2.08 14.41
N VAL A 466 -1.90 -0.81 14.07
CA VAL A 466 -1.12 0.28 14.69
C VAL A 466 -1.63 0.50 16.11
N HIS A 467 -0.71 0.68 17.06
CA HIS A 467 -1.06 0.88 18.47
C HIS A 467 -1.77 2.20 18.70
N CYS A 468 -1.02 3.30 18.78
CA CYS A 468 -1.60 4.54 19.25
C CYS A 468 -0.87 5.81 18.82
N PHE A 469 -1.59 6.93 18.97
CA PHE A 469 -1.09 8.29 18.85
C PHE A 469 -1.60 9.20 19.96
N TYR A 470 -0.77 10.13 20.41
CA TYR A 470 -0.98 11.08 21.51
C TYR A 470 -0.83 12.53 21.03
N PRO A 471 -1.22 13.55 21.84
CA PRO A 471 -0.83 14.93 21.61
C PRO A 471 0.69 15.09 21.45
N GLN A 472 1.11 16.14 20.76
CA GLN A 472 2.53 16.45 20.61
C GLN A 472 3.19 16.64 21.99
N GLY A 473 4.27 15.91 22.25
CA GLY A 473 4.99 15.93 23.52
C GLY A 473 4.44 14.99 24.61
N GLU A 474 3.34 14.28 24.36
CA GLU A 474 2.73 13.34 25.32
C GLU A 474 2.94 11.86 24.95
N GLY A 475 3.57 11.60 23.80
CA GLY A 475 3.84 10.25 23.30
C GLY A 475 4.01 10.23 21.77
N PRO A 476 3.96 9.05 21.14
CA PRO A 476 3.98 8.93 19.68
C PRO A 476 2.90 9.81 19.04
N SER A 477 3.28 10.80 18.23
CA SER A 477 2.32 11.76 17.65
C SER A 477 2.45 11.90 16.12
N GLY A 478 3.30 11.07 15.50
CA GLY A 478 3.62 11.08 14.07
C GLY A 478 2.56 10.51 13.12
N ASP A 479 1.26 10.55 13.48
CA ASP A 479 0.17 10.01 12.66
C ASP A 479 0.18 10.49 11.19
N PRO A 480 0.49 11.77 10.85
CA PRO A 480 0.50 12.21 9.46
C PRO A 480 1.67 11.65 8.65
N TYR A 481 2.68 11.07 9.31
CA TYR A 481 3.84 10.44 8.69
C TYR A 481 3.71 8.94 8.63
N PHE A 482 3.10 8.34 9.65
CA PHE A 482 2.98 6.90 9.77
C PHE A 482 2.32 6.27 8.53
N ALA A 483 1.13 6.74 8.14
CA ALA A 483 0.44 6.15 7.00
C ALA A 483 1.14 6.45 5.66
N ARG A 484 1.74 7.64 5.51
CA ARG A 484 2.50 8.00 4.29
C ARG A 484 3.77 7.16 4.12
N HIS A 485 4.49 6.89 5.19
CA HIS A 485 5.80 6.23 5.11
C HIS A 485 5.74 4.75 5.40
N GLY A 486 4.91 4.34 6.36
CA GLY A 486 4.60 2.95 6.68
C GLY A 486 3.65 2.34 5.66
N PHE A 487 2.38 2.80 5.60
CA PHE A 487 1.39 2.16 4.72
C PHE A 487 1.73 2.35 3.23
N ALA A 488 1.99 3.58 2.78
CA ALA A 488 2.30 3.80 1.37
C ALA A 488 3.64 3.16 0.98
N GLY A 489 4.59 3.06 1.92
CA GLY A 489 5.86 2.36 1.72
C GLY A 489 5.68 0.85 1.54
N ALA A 490 4.96 0.20 2.45
CA ALA A 490 4.62 -1.21 2.33
C ALA A 490 3.80 -1.51 1.07
N SER A 491 2.83 -0.64 0.75
CA SER A 491 2.03 -0.77 -0.48
C SER A 491 2.87 -0.61 -1.74
N LYS A 492 3.84 0.33 -1.76
CA LYS A 492 4.79 0.49 -2.87
C LYS A 492 5.62 -0.78 -3.05
N GLN A 493 6.08 -1.35 -1.95
CA GLN A 493 6.98 -2.49 -1.95
C GLN A 493 6.29 -3.76 -2.44
N TRP A 494 5.12 -4.08 -1.87
CA TRP A 494 4.42 -5.33 -2.14
C TRP A 494 3.35 -5.22 -3.23
N GLY A 495 3.06 -4.01 -3.71
CA GLY A 495 2.13 -3.78 -4.82
C GLY A 495 0.65 -4.01 -4.48
N CYS A 496 0.31 -4.05 -3.20
CA CYS A 496 -1.03 -4.36 -2.69
C CYS A 496 -1.57 -3.24 -1.77
N PRO A 497 -2.89 -3.12 -1.55
CA PRO A 497 -3.45 -2.18 -0.58
C PRO A 497 -3.02 -2.53 0.85
N VAL A 498 -2.85 -1.47 1.64
CA VAL A 498 -2.58 -1.55 3.08
C VAL A 498 -3.74 -0.88 3.79
N PHE A 499 -4.43 -1.62 4.65
CA PHE A 499 -5.40 -1.07 5.60
C PHE A 499 -4.77 -1.02 6.97
N GLY A 500 -5.03 0.04 7.70
CA GLY A 500 -4.49 0.20 9.04
C GLY A 500 -5.41 1.02 9.91
N THR A 501 -5.25 0.84 11.22
CA THR A 501 -6.02 1.55 12.22
C THR A 501 -5.16 1.85 13.44
N ALA A 502 -5.62 2.72 14.36
CA ALA A 502 -4.91 3.12 15.57
C ALA A 502 -5.88 3.57 16.67
N ALA A 503 -5.38 3.66 17.90
CA ALA A 503 -6.01 4.42 18.98
C ALA A 503 -5.45 5.85 19.07
N PHE A 504 -6.31 6.84 19.22
CA PHE A 504 -5.95 8.24 19.48
C PHE A 504 -6.28 8.54 20.93
N PHE A 505 -5.26 8.61 21.78
CA PHE A 505 -5.41 8.85 23.21
C PHE A 505 -5.27 10.33 23.53
N ASN A 506 -6.17 10.86 24.36
CA ASN A 506 -6.18 12.25 24.81
C ASN A 506 -6.21 13.30 23.68
N ARG A 507 -6.67 12.91 22.48
CA ARG A 507 -6.80 13.79 21.32
C ARG A 507 -7.88 13.30 20.38
N SER A 508 -8.36 14.20 19.51
CA SER A 508 -9.24 13.81 18.43
C SER A 508 -8.51 12.98 17.37
N ILE A 509 -9.26 12.09 16.70
CA ILE A 509 -8.79 11.43 15.48
C ILE A 509 -8.41 12.50 14.46
N SER A 510 -7.23 12.36 13.87
CA SER A 510 -6.72 13.28 12.86
C SER A 510 -7.57 13.24 11.60
N ASP A 511 -8.03 14.40 11.11
CA ASP A 511 -8.90 14.51 9.92
C ASP A 511 -8.31 13.85 8.68
N ASN A 512 -6.98 13.87 8.59
CA ASN A 512 -6.24 13.34 7.44
C ASN A 512 -5.76 11.91 7.62
N TRP A 513 -6.03 11.25 8.76
CA TRP A 513 -5.62 9.87 8.99
C TRP A 513 -6.33 8.93 8.00
N PRO A 514 -5.62 8.32 7.03
CA PRO A 514 -6.23 7.34 6.15
C PRO A 514 -6.20 5.97 6.82
N THR A 515 -7.26 5.20 6.69
CA THR A 515 -7.27 3.81 7.17
C THR A 515 -7.16 2.79 6.03
N GLY A 516 -7.06 3.25 4.78
CA GLY A 516 -6.72 2.46 3.61
C GLY A 516 -5.82 3.26 2.68
N VAL A 517 -4.73 2.65 2.21
CA VAL A 517 -3.72 3.26 1.32
C VAL A 517 -3.35 2.28 0.21
N TYR A 518 -3.27 2.79 -1.02
CA TYR A 518 -2.70 2.06 -2.15
C TYR A 518 -1.71 2.94 -2.91
N TRP A 519 -0.51 2.41 -3.12
CA TRP A 519 0.53 3.11 -3.85
C TRP A 519 0.25 3.12 -5.35
N ASN A 520 0.08 4.33 -5.92
CA ASN A 520 -0.23 4.54 -7.32
C ASN A 520 0.75 5.47 -8.06
N GLN A 521 1.91 5.78 -7.45
CA GLN A 521 2.85 6.77 -7.95
C GLN A 521 4.16 6.17 -8.51
N ASP A 522 4.15 4.89 -8.91
CA ASP A 522 5.27 4.26 -9.61
C ASP A 522 6.57 4.31 -8.78
N ASP A 523 7.72 4.57 -9.40
CA ASP A 523 9.02 4.64 -8.71
C ASP A 523 9.21 5.90 -7.83
N LYS A 524 8.25 6.82 -7.77
CA LYS A 524 8.41 8.05 -6.97
C LYS A 524 8.74 7.72 -5.50
N SER A 525 9.56 8.57 -4.86
CA SER A 525 9.76 8.48 -3.41
C SER A 525 8.45 8.79 -2.67
N THR A 526 8.21 8.08 -1.57
CA THR A 526 7.09 8.34 -0.66
C THR A 526 7.16 9.75 -0.06
N ARG A 527 8.35 10.39 -0.03
CA ARG A 527 8.52 11.80 0.35
C ARG A 527 7.66 12.77 -0.48
N ASN A 528 7.48 12.47 -1.76
CA ASN A 528 6.73 13.32 -2.70
C ASN A 528 5.26 12.90 -2.84
N TRP A 529 4.80 11.96 -2.02
CA TRP A 529 3.43 11.47 -2.00
C TRP A 529 2.62 12.18 -0.91
N SER A 530 1.35 12.46 -1.19
CA SER A 530 0.39 13.07 -0.27
C SER A 530 -0.92 12.28 -0.29
N TYR A 531 -1.70 12.36 0.79
CA TYR A 531 -2.98 11.66 0.89
C TYR A 531 -4.00 12.08 -0.17
N ALA A 532 -3.82 13.25 -0.80
CA ALA A 532 -4.63 13.67 -1.95
C ALA A 532 -4.46 12.76 -3.17
N TYR A 533 -3.32 12.08 -3.31
CA TYR A 533 -3.08 11.12 -4.38
C TYR A 533 -3.55 9.70 -4.04
N ASN A 534 -4.03 9.45 -2.81
CA ASN A 534 -4.50 8.13 -2.40
C ASN A 534 -5.79 7.77 -3.14
N PRO A 535 -5.79 6.72 -3.98
CA PRO A 535 -6.98 6.33 -4.73
C PRO A 535 -8.01 5.59 -3.85
N VAL A 536 -7.59 5.12 -2.68
CA VAL A 536 -8.44 4.33 -1.78
C VAL A 536 -9.45 5.24 -1.07
N LYS A 537 -10.73 4.90 -1.20
CA LYS A 537 -11.86 5.58 -0.56
C LYS A 537 -12.77 4.54 0.09
N SER A 538 -13.28 4.85 1.27
CA SER A 538 -14.30 4.04 1.94
C SER A 538 -15.66 4.33 1.30
N GLU A 539 -16.47 3.29 1.12
CA GLU A 539 -17.85 3.42 0.64
C GLU A 539 -18.79 3.86 1.76
N VAL A 540 -18.52 3.40 2.98
CA VAL A 540 -19.32 3.70 4.17
C VAL A 540 -18.39 4.22 5.27
N GLU A 541 -18.82 5.28 5.94
CA GLU A 541 -18.17 5.82 7.13
C GLU A 541 -19.24 6.16 8.17
N PHE A 542 -19.04 5.72 9.42
CA PHE A 542 -19.89 6.10 10.55
C PHE A 542 -19.11 6.09 11.86
N ARG A 543 -19.72 6.66 12.90
CA ARG A 543 -19.15 6.76 14.24
C ARG A 543 -20.05 6.09 15.27
N MET A 544 -19.44 5.43 16.24
CA MET A 544 -20.08 4.95 17.47
C MET A 544 -19.46 5.68 18.66
N SER A 545 -20.25 5.96 19.69
CA SER A 545 -19.86 6.73 20.88
C SER A 545 -20.40 6.10 22.15
N THR A 546 -20.23 6.75 23.30
CA THR A 546 -20.86 6.36 24.58
C THR A 546 -22.37 6.14 24.48
N GLU A 547 -23.07 6.94 23.66
CA GLU A 547 -24.49 6.75 23.36
C GLU A 547 -24.79 5.44 22.61
N ASN A 548 -23.79 4.87 21.94
CA ASN A 548 -23.82 3.62 21.18
C ASN A 548 -22.89 2.54 21.76
N HIS A 549 -22.70 2.54 23.09
CA HIS A 549 -21.96 1.51 23.85
C HIS A 549 -20.42 1.54 23.76
N ILE A 550 -19.80 2.63 23.28
CA ILE A 550 -18.34 2.82 23.37
C ILE A 550 -18.02 3.66 24.60
N LYS A 551 -17.71 3.00 25.73
CA LYS A 551 -17.49 3.66 27.02
C LYS A 551 -16.27 4.58 26.99
N GLU A 552 -15.24 4.18 26.26
CA GLU A 552 -13.96 4.90 26.22
C GLU A 552 -13.96 6.19 25.39
N GLY A 553 -15.02 6.44 24.61
CA GLY A 553 -15.13 7.65 23.82
C GLY A 553 -15.84 7.42 22.50
N LEU A 554 -15.07 7.24 21.42
CA LEU A 554 -15.58 7.19 20.05
C LEU A 554 -14.84 6.15 19.21
N ALA A 555 -15.57 5.35 18.45
CA ALA A 555 -15.03 4.53 17.38
C ALA A 555 -15.44 5.12 16.02
N LEU A 556 -14.47 5.38 15.15
CA LEU A 556 -14.67 5.72 13.74
C LEU A 556 -14.50 4.45 12.89
N ILE A 557 -15.56 4.08 12.19
CA ILE A 557 -15.59 2.90 11.32
C ILE A 557 -15.58 3.38 9.87
N ARG A 558 -14.70 2.79 9.06
CA ARG A 558 -14.67 2.95 7.61
C ARG A 558 -14.69 1.59 6.94
N ILE A 559 -15.54 1.44 5.92
CA ILE A 559 -15.73 0.17 5.20
C ILE A 559 -15.30 0.36 3.75
N TYR A 560 -14.44 -0.54 3.30
CA TYR A 560 -13.83 -0.56 1.98
C TYR A 560 -14.31 -1.80 1.24
N ASP A 561 -14.88 -1.60 0.06
CA ASP A 561 -15.22 -2.68 -0.86
C ASP A 561 -13.99 -2.99 -1.72
N LEU A 562 -13.44 -4.20 -1.56
CA LEU A 562 -12.22 -4.59 -2.26
C LEU A 562 -12.43 -4.74 -3.77
N GLU A 563 -13.65 -5.10 -4.21
CA GLU A 563 -13.98 -5.27 -5.62
C GLU A 563 -13.98 -3.93 -6.35
N THR A 564 -14.52 -2.89 -5.71
CA THR A 564 -14.60 -1.55 -6.30
C THR A 564 -13.29 -0.77 -6.17
N MET A 565 -12.45 -1.08 -5.18
CA MET A 565 -11.14 -0.46 -5.01
C MET A 565 -10.17 -0.75 -6.18
N CYS A 566 -10.21 -1.94 -6.76
CA CYS A 566 -9.41 -2.28 -7.94
C CYS A 566 -9.96 -1.66 -9.23
N LYS A 567 -11.24 -1.25 -9.23
CA LYS A 567 -11.97 -0.73 -10.41
C LYS A 567 -11.98 0.80 -10.49
N ARG A 568 -11.65 1.50 -9.40
CA ARG A 568 -11.46 2.96 -9.34
C ARG A 568 -9.99 3.35 -9.49
#